data_AF-A0A7G6YHN3-F1
#
_entry.id   AF-A0A7G6YHN3-F1
#
_cell.length_a   1.000
_cell.length_b   1.000
_cell.length_c   1.000
_cell.angle_alpha   90.00
_cell.angle_beta   90.00
_cell.angle_gamma   90.00
#
_symmetry.space_group_name_H-M   'P 1'
#
loop_
_entity.id
_entity.type
_entity.pdbx_description
1 polymer ?
#
loop_
_entity_poly.entity_id
_entity_poly.type
_entity_poly.pdbx_seq_one_letter_code
_entity_poly.pdbx_strand_id
1 'polypeptide(L)' 'MARSTATIQPTVDVDGELSMIEKAQQLAGHFPDHEALDRARRILDGRVTAAEAYVELDAKYAQG' A
#
# COMPACT_ATOMS: atom_id res chain seq x y z
N MET A 1 -28.90 9.98 -5.68
CA MET A 1 -27.78 9.07 -6.01
C MET A 1 -26.96 8.86 -4.75
N ALA A 2 -27.31 7.85 -3.93
CA ALA A 2 -26.57 7.54 -2.71
C ALA A 2 -25.29 6.76 -3.11
N ARG A 3 -24.11 7.30 -2.81
CA ARG A 3 -22.85 6.56 -2.99
C ARG A 3 -22.87 5.39 -2.01
N SER A 4 -22.88 4.18 -2.55
CA SER A 4 -22.76 2.95 -1.76
C SER A 4 -21.39 2.96 -1.08
N THR A 5 -21.38 3.10 0.25
CA THR A 5 -20.19 2.86 1.06
C THR A 5 -20.05 1.36 1.26
N ALA A 6 -19.70 0.64 0.20
CA ALA A 6 -19.33 -0.76 0.33
C ALA A 6 -18.02 -0.80 1.14
N THR A 7 -18.12 -1.21 2.40
CA THR A 7 -16.95 -1.47 3.22
C THR A 7 -16.17 -2.61 2.58
N ILE A 8 -15.04 -2.29 1.96
CA ILE A 8 -14.11 -3.30 1.43
C ILE A 8 -13.56 -4.03 2.65
N GLN A 9 -14.04 -5.25 2.88
CA GLN A 9 -13.42 -6.12 3.87
C GLN A 9 -12.12 -6.65 3.24
N PRO A 10 -10.96 -6.50 3.92
CA PRO A 10 -9.72 -7.08 3.42
C PRO A 10 -9.90 -8.58 3.29
N THR A 11 -9.68 -9.12 2.10
CA THR A 11 -9.76 -10.56 1.86
C THR A 11 -8.49 -11.29 2.32
N VAL A 12 -7.51 -10.56 2.84
CA VAL A 12 -6.17 -11.03 3.21
C VAL A 12 -5.80 -10.59 4.63
N ASP A 13 -4.96 -11.39 5.29
CA ASP A 13 -4.29 -11.01 6.53
C ASP A 13 -3.25 -9.92 6.21
N VAL A 14 -3.67 -8.66 6.36
CA VAL A 14 -2.85 -7.49 6.00
C VAL A 14 -1.52 -7.48 6.75
N ASP A 15 -1.49 -7.87 8.02
CA ASP A 15 -0.26 -7.83 8.83
C ASP A 15 0.71 -8.96 8.41
N GLY A 16 0.18 -10.14 8.08
CA GLY A 16 0.95 -11.24 7.51
C GLY A 16 1.55 -10.89 6.15
N GLU A 17 0.75 -10.32 5.25
CA GLU A 17 1.20 -9.88 3.92
C GLU A 17 2.26 -8.78 4.00
N LEU A 18 2.07 -7.77 4.87
CA LEU A 18 3.07 -6.72 5.09
C LEU A 18 4.39 -7.28 5.61
N SER A 19 4.35 -8.25 6.52
CA SER A 19 5.55 -8.92 7.03
C SER A 19 6.30 -9.64 5.93
N MET A 20 5.57 -10.31 5.02
CA MET A 20 6.16 -10.98 3.85
C MET A 20 6.76 -9.99 2.86
N ILE A 21 6.07 -8.89 2.58
CA ILE A 21 6.55 -7.81 1.70
C ILE A 21 7.84 -7.22 2.26
N GLU A 22 7.86 -6.83 3.54
CA GLU A 22 9.03 -6.26 4.19
C GLU A 22 10.21 -7.24 4.14
N LYS A 23 9.97 -8.52 4.47
CA LYS A 23 11.04 -9.52 4.47
C LYS A 23 11.59 -9.77 3.06
N ALA A 24 10.74 -9.84 2.05
CA ALA A 24 11.16 -10.02 0.66
C ALA A 24 12.04 -8.85 0.19
N GLN A 25 11.69 -7.61 0.55
CA GLN A 25 12.51 -6.43 0.25
C GLN A 25 13.87 -6.48 0.96
N GLN A 26 13.90 -6.83 2.25
CA GLN A 26 15.15 -6.99 3.00
C GLN A 26 16.06 -8.05 2.39
N LEU A 27 15.50 -9.18 1.95
CA LEU A 27 16.25 -10.24 1.26
C LEU A 27 16.82 -9.77 -0.08
N ALA A 28 16.17 -8.82 -0.74
CA ALA A 28 16.67 -8.15 -1.95
C ALA A 28 17.66 -7.01 -1.66
N GLY A 29 17.96 -6.73 -0.39
CA GLY A 29 18.85 -5.63 0.02
C GLY A 29 18.18 -4.26 0.06
N HIS A 30 16.84 -4.21 0.02
CA HIS A 30 16.05 -3.00 0.13
C HIS A 30 15.44 -2.87 1.54
N PHE A 31 15.40 -1.64 2.05
CA PHE A 31 14.89 -1.34 3.39
C PHE A 31 13.81 -0.27 3.26
N PRO A 32 12.55 -0.66 2.95
CA PRO A 32 11.45 0.28 2.83
C PRO A 32 11.22 1.02 4.15
N ASP A 33 10.93 2.31 4.06
CA ASP A 33 10.57 3.12 5.22
C ASP A 33 9.09 2.93 5.62
N HIS A 34 8.69 3.57 6.71
CA HIS A 34 7.33 3.51 7.21
C HIS A 34 6.30 4.00 6.18
N GLU A 35 6.65 4.99 5.34
CA GLU A 35 5.72 5.53 4.35
C GLU A 35 5.50 4.54 3.19
N ALA A 36 6.55 3.86 2.76
CA ALA A 36 6.45 2.78 1.77
C ALA A 36 5.59 1.62 2.29
N LEU A 37 5.77 1.22 3.55
CA LEU A 37 4.97 0.16 4.18
C LEU A 37 3.51 0.59 4.41
N ASP A 38 3.27 1.85 4.80
CA ASP A 38 1.91 2.39 4.92
C ASP A 38 1.17 2.38 3.57
N ARG A 39 1.85 2.74 2.48
CA ARG A 39 1.25 2.69 1.14
C ARG A 39 0.88 1.26 0.74
N ALA A 40 1.75 0.28 1.04
CA ALA A 40 1.44 -1.13 0.82
C ALA A 40 0.22 -1.59 1.65
N ARG A 41 0.13 -1.14 2.91
CA ARG A 41 -1.02 -1.43 3.79
C ARG A 41 -2.33 -0.92 3.18
N ARG A 42 -2.34 0.34 2.72
CA ARG A 42 -3.52 0.99 2.11
C ARG A 42 -3.96 0.31 0.81
N ILE A 43 -3.05 -0.35 0.10
CA ILE A 43 -3.39 -1.18 -1.07
C ILE A 43 -4.04 -2.49 -0.62
N LEU A 44 -3.43 -3.19 0.36
CA LEU A 44 -3.88 -4.50 0.83
C LEU A 44 -5.25 -4.44 1.54
N ASP A 45 -5.53 -3.36 2.26
CA ASP A 45 -6.82 -3.13 2.91
C ASP A 45 -7.89 -2.51 1.99
N GLY A 46 -7.53 -2.24 0.73
CA GLY A 46 -8.42 -1.71 -0.29
C GLY A 46 -8.79 -0.23 -0.12
N ARG A 47 -8.13 0.53 0.76
CA ARG A 47 -8.35 1.99 0.90
C ARG A 47 -7.91 2.76 -0.34
N VAL A 48 -6.88 2.28 -1.04
CA VAL A 48 -6.44 2.82 -2.33
C VAL A 48 -6.14 1.68 -3.30
N THR A 49 -6.30 1.95 -4.58
CA THR A 49 -5.83 1.08 -5.65
C THR A 49 -4.32 1.26 -5.86
N ALA A 50 -3.66 0.27 -6.48
CA ALA A 50 -2.27 0.41 -6.89
C ALA A 50 -2.04 1.63 -7.82
N ALA A 51 -3.01 1.93 -8.69
CA ALA A 51 -2.93 3.09 -9.59
C ALA A 51 -2.94 4.42 -8.81
N GLU A 52 -3.83 4.57 -7.82
CA GLU A 52 -3.86 5.74 -6.94
C GLU A 52 -2.57 5.87 -6.13
N ALA A 53 -2.03 4.76 -5.63
CA ALA A 53 -0.76 4.75 -4.91
C ALA A 53 0.44 5.19 -5.78
N TYR A 54 0.47 4.81 -7.07
CA TYR A 54 1.49 5.31 -8.00
C TYR A 54 1.35 6.82 -8.25
N VAL A 55 0.13 7.32 -8.41
CA VAL A 55 -0.11 8.77 -8.55
C VAL A 55 0.38 9.55 -7.33
N GLU A 56 0.16 9.04 -6.11
CA GLU A 56 0.72 9.64 -4.88
C GLU A 56 2.25 9.67 -4.90
N LEU A 57 2.88 8.58 -5.35
CA LEU A 57 4.33 8.47 -5.42
C LEU A 57 4.92 9.45 -6.44
N ASP A 58 4.32 9.52 -7.63
CA ASP A 58 4.71 10.46 -8.68
C ASP A 58 4.56 11.89 -8.20
N ALA A 59 3.45 12.23 -7.54
CA ALA A 59 3.23 13.58 -7.00
C ALA A 59 4.28 13.99 -5.95
N LYS A 60 4.73 13.04 -5.11
CA LYS A 60 5.76 13.28 -4.09
C LYS A 60 7.13 13.56 -4.70
N TYR A 61 7.52 12.81 -5.74
CA TYR A 61 8.86 12.89 -6.33
C TYR A 61 8.95 13.78 -7.58
N ALA A 62 7.82 14.23 -8.15
CA ALA A 62 7.80 15.17 -9.27
C ALA A 62 8.30 16.58 -8.92
N GLN A 63 8.46 16.90 -7.63
CA GLN A 63 8.97 18.19 -7.14
C GLN A 63 10.48 18.15 -6.78
N GLY A 64 11.15 17.02 -7.04
CA GLY A 64 12.57 16.80 -6.75
C GLY A 64 13.52 17.31 -7.84
#